data_AF-A0A2J7ZLG4-F1
#
_entry.id   AF-A0A2J7ZLG4-F1
#
_cell.length_a   1.000
_cell.length_b   1.000
_cell.length_c   1.000
_cell.angle_alpha   90.00
_cell.angle_beta   90.00
_cell.angle_gamma   90.00
#
_symmetry.space_group_name_H-M   'P 1'
#
loop_
_entity.id
_entity.type
_entity.pdbx_description
1 polymer ?
#
loop_
_entity_poly.entity_id
_entity_poly.type
_entity_poly.pdbx_seq_one_letter_code
_entity_poly.pdbx_strand_id
1 'polypeptide(L)'
;MGMAIDVKLTIWDTYMASFDFNMMLTPYTFVIKKWSGNGFAKFGTLFYPHDSADGTVCFSMDTTQKLDMVEQGVRDIIACINKICNHYQSSVVDYAIWYRKMHPKVDTYEQYITREACCALVHVDYIAPHISWEVVQWRRTP
;
A
#
# COMPACT_ATOMS: atom_id res chain seq x y z
N MET A 1 -20.33 10.76 5.86
CA MET A 1 -20.21 11.17 4.45
C MET A 1 -19.03 10.40 3.89
N GLY A 2 -19.25 9.39 3.04
CA GLY A 2 -18.18 8.51 2.57
C GLY A 2 -17.31 9.19 1.53
N MET A 3 -15.99 9.02 1.61
CA MET A 3 -15.08 9.46 0.54
C MET A 3 -15.17 8.45 -0.61
N ALA A 4 -15.50 8.92 -1.81
CA ALA A 4 -15.43 8.12 -3.03
C ALA A 4 -14.01 8.25 -3.60
N ILE A 5 -13.32 7.11 -3.74
CA ILE A 5 -11.99 7.04 -4.35
C ILE A 5 -12.17 6.66 -5.82
N ASP A 6 -11.77 7.55 -6.73
CA ASP A 6 -11.64 7.22 -8.16
C ASP A 6 -10.25 6.60 -8.41
N VAL A 7 -10.18 5.50 -9.17
CA VAL A 7 -8.98 4.67 -9.28
C VAL A 7 -8.57 4.47 -10.73
N LYS A 8 -7.35 4.89 -11.06
CA LYS A 8 -6.68 4.50 -12.31
C LYS A 8 -5.55 3.53 -12.01
N LEU A 9 -5.73 2.26 -12.39
CA LEU A 9 -4.74 1.21 -12.20
C LEU A 9 -3.83 1.08 -13.44
N THR A 10 -2.53 1.05 -13.21
CA THR A 10 -1.52 0.68 -14.22
C THR A 10 -0.68 -0.46 -13.66
N ILE A 11 -0.60 -1.57 -14.40
CA ILE A 11 0.27 -2.71 -14.07
C ILE A 11 1.34 -2.80 -15.16
N TRP A 12 2.61 -2.88 -14.76
CA TRP A 12 3.73 -3.09 -15.67
C TRP A 12 4.05 -4.58 -15.79
N ASP A 13 4.77 -4.97 -16.85
CA ASP A 13 5.23 -6.35 -17.11
C ASP A 13 6.09 -6.93 -15.97
N THR A 14 6.66 -6.07 -15.13
CA THR A 14 7.41 -6.44 -13.92
C THR A 14 6.52 -6.74 -12.72
N TYR A 15 5.18 -6.75 -12.90
CA TYR A 15 4.16 -6.83 -11.85
C TYR A 15 4.19 -5.67 -10.84
N MET A 16 4.94 -4.60 -11.15
CA MET A 16 4.73 -3.33 -10.48
C MET A 16 3.32 -2.85 -10.75
N ALA A 17 2.68 -2.27 -9.74
CA ALA A 17 1.36 -1.66 -9.89
C ALA A 17 1.40 -0.23 -9.39
N SER A 18 0.75 0.68 -10.10
CA SER A 18 0.42 1.99 -9.57
C SER A 18 -1.07 2.20 -9.62
N PHE A 19 -1.59 2.88 -8.60
CA PHE A 19 -2.96 3.33 -8.61
C PHE A 19 -3.02 4.80 -8.24
N ASP A 20 -3.81 5.53 -9.00
CA ASP A 20 -4.23 6.87 -8.65
C ASP A 20 -5.44 6.78 -7.73
N PHE A 21 -5.54 7.66 -6.74
CA PHE A 21 -6.69 7.75 -5.85
C PHE A 21 -6.95 9.19 -5.44
N ASN A 22 -8.23 9.58 -5.40
CA ASN A 22 -8.65 10.89 -4.90
C ASN A 22 -8.98 10.82 -3.42
N MET A 23 -8.38 11.69 -2.61
CA MET A 23 -8.70 11.84 -1.20
C MET A 23 -8.81 13.32 -0.84
N MET A 24 -9.93 13.72 -0.21
CA MET A 24 -10.23 15.12 0.09
C MET A 24 -10.08 16.06 -1.12
N LEU A 25 -10.56 15.64 -2.30
CA LEU A 25 -10.45 16.37 -3.58
C LEU A 25 -9.02 16.55 -4.10
N THR A 26 -8.03 15.87 -3.51
CA THR A 26 -6.64 15.87 -3.98
C THR A 26 -6.29 14.53 -4.62
N PRO A 27 -5.74 14.50 -5.84
CA PRO A 27 -5.28 13.29 -6.50
C PRO A 27 -3.92 12.85 -5.94
N TYR A 28 -3.79 11.55 -5.71
CA TYR A 28 -2.56 10.94 -5.23
C TYR A 28 -2.22 9.70 -6.05
N THR A 29 -0.94 9.49 -6.33
CA THR A 29 -0.46 8.29 -7.01
C THR A 29 0.39 7.48 -6.04
N PHE A 30 0.06 6.20 -5.87
CA PHE A 30 0.91 5.27 -5.14
C PHE A 30 1.47 4.21 -6.08
N VAL A 31 2.76 3.89 -5.92
CA VAL A 31 3.46 2.88 -6.71
C VAL A 31 3.93 1.74 -5.82
N ILE A 32 3.38 0.55 -6.05
CA ILE A 32 3.79 -0.69 -5.41
C ILE A 32 4.94 -1.30 -6.21
N LYS A 33 6.17 -1.03 -5.77
CA LYS A 33 7.39 -1.64 -6.36
C LYS A 33 7.68 -3.04 -5.80
N LYS A 34 7.10 -3.38 -4.65
CA LYS A 34 7.40 -4.63 -3.91
C LYS A 34 6.92 -5.89 -4.60
N TRP A 35 6.07 -5.80 -5.62
CA TRP A 35 5.63 -6.94 -6.39
C TRP A 35 6.54 -7.26 -7.58
N SER A 36 7.65 -6.53 -7.74
CA SER A 36 8.67 -6.87 -8.74
C SER A 36 9.70 -7.88 -8.23
N GLY A 37 10.17 -8.75 -9.12
CA GLY A 37 11.22 -9.73 -8.85
C GLY A 37 10.90 -10.67 -7.68
N ASN A 38 11.82 -10.82 -6.73
CA ASN A 38 11.69 -11.73 -5.58
C ASN A 38 10.53 -11.38 -4.63
N GLY A 39 10.01 -10.15 -4.68
CA GLY A 39 8.89 -9.74 -3.83
C GLY A 39 7.54 -10.30 -4.29
N PHE A 40 7.41 -10.66 -5.56
CA PHE A 40 6.21 -11.31 -6.10
C PHE A 40 5.93 -12.66 -5.43
N ALA A 41 6.98 -13.46 -5.23
CA ALA A 41 6.85 -14.78 -4.61
C ALA A 41 6.28 -14.69 -3.19
N LYS A 42 6.75 -13.72 -2.39
CA LYS A 42 6.21 -13.47 -1.04
C LYS A 42 4.74 -13.06 -1.08
N PHE A 43 4.38 -12.16 -1.99
CA PHE A 43 2.99 -11.72 -2.15
C PHE A 43 2.08 -12.89 -2.52
N GLY A 44 2.43 -13.67 -3.53
CA GLY A 44 1.62 -14.80 -3.96
C GLY A 44 1.51 -15.90 -2.88
N THR A 45 2.55 -16.12 -2.06
CA THR A 45 2.51 -17.09 -0.95
C THR A 45 1.45 -16.69 0.08
N LEU A 46 1.40 -15.38 0.39
CA LEU A 46 0.44 -14.85 1.33
C LEU A 46 -0.98 -14.86 0.73
N PHE A 47 -1.11 -14.60 -0.56
CA PHE A 47 -2.40 -14.61 -1.26
C PHE A 47 -2.99 -16.02 -1.37
N TYR A 48 -2.16 -17.03 -1.65
CA TYR A 48 -2.55 -18.45 -1.73
C TYR A 48 -1.77 -19.29 -0.69
N PRO A 49 -2.13 -19.23 0.60
CA PRO A 49 -1.36 -19.89 1.66
C PRO A 49 -1.34 -21.43 1.52
N HIS A 50 -2.36 -22.02 0.88
CA HIS A 50 -2.51 -23.47 0.74
C HIS A 50 -1.74 -24.10 -0.44
N ASP A 51 -1.32 -23.31 -1.43
CA ASP A 51 -0.53 -23.80 -2.58
C ASP A 51 0.99 -23.79 -2.32
N SER A 52 1.39 -23.48 -1.08
CA SER A 52 2.79 -23.34 -0.66
C SER A 52 3.34 -24.57 0.07
N ALA A 53 2.92 -25.78 -0.32
CA ALA A 53 3.15 -27.01 0.43
C ALA A 53 4.63 -27.33 0.76
N ASP A 54 5.60 -26.85 -0.02
CA ASP A 54 7.03 -27.18 0.15
C ASP A 54 7.98 -25.97 0.25
N GLY A 55 7.46 -24.76 0.55
CA GLY A 55 8.28 -23.53 0.64
C GLY A 55 8.90 -23.07 -0.70
N THR A 56 8.78 -23.88 -1.75
CA THR A 56 9.06 -23.54 -3.13
C THR A 56 7.73 -23.23 -3.79
N VAL A 57 7.43 -21.95 -3.95
CA VAL A 57 6.17 -21.56 -4.56
C VAL A 57 6.30 -21.72 -6.07
N CYS A 58 5.96 -22.90 -6.56
CA CYS A 58 5.79 -23.13 -7.99
C CYS A 58 4.40 -22.63 -8.36
N PHE A 59 4.25 -21.32 -8.55
CA PHE A 59 3.05 -20.82 -9.21
C PHE A 59 3.09 -21.33 -10.64
N SER A 60 2.44 -22.45 -10.93
CA SER A 60 2.04 -22.79 -12.31
C SER A 60 0.87 -21.89 -12.74
N MET A 61 0.96 -20.60 -12.42
CA MET A 61 0.01 -19.59 -12.82
C MET A 61 0.41 -19.06 -14.18
N ASP A 62 -0.57 -19.00 -15.07
CA ASP A 62 -0.42 -18.27 -16.31
C ASP A 62 -0.26 -16.76 -16.03
N THR A 63 0.15 -16.02 -17.06
CA THR A 63 0.36 -14.57 -16.93
C THR A 63 -0.92 -13.84 -16.53
N THR A 64 -2.08 -14.31 -17.00
CA THR A 64 -3.39 -13.71 -16.71
C THR A 64 -3.73 -13.81 -15.22
N GLN A 65 -3.59 -15.00 -14.63
CA GLN A 65 -3.81 -15.25 -13.21
C GLN A 65 -2.90 -14.41 -12.32
N LYS A 66 -1.64 -14.21 -12.73
CA LYS A 66 -0.71 -13.32 -12.02
C LYS A 66 -1.17 -11.86 -12.08
N LEU A 67 -1.67 -11.39 -13.22
CA LEU A 67 -2.20 -10.04 -13.37
C LEU A 67 -3.49 -9.85 -12.55
N ASP A 68 -4.40 -10.83 -12.59
CA ASP A 68 -5.63 -10.82 -11.80
C ASP A 68 -5.35 -10.79 -10.29
N MET A 69 -4.35 -11.55 -9.83
CA MET A 69 -3.91 -11.54 -8.44
C MET A 69 -3.34 -10.18 -8.02
N VAL A 70 -2.52 -9.57 -8.88
CA VAL A 70 -1.98 -8.21 -8.67
C VAL A 70 -3.12 -7.19 -8.60
N GLU A 71 -4.07 -7.25 -9.53
CA GLU A 71 -5.24 -6.37 -9.55
C GLU A 71 -6.07 -6.52 -8.27
N GLN A 72 -6.36 -7.75 -7.84
CA GLN A 72 -7.10 -8.01 -6.60
C GLN A 72 -6.33 -7.47 -5.38
N GLY A 73 -5.01 -7.68 -5.32
CA GLY A 73 -4.17 -7.11 -4.27
C GLY A 73 -4.25 -5.58 -4.20
N VAL A 74 -4.32 -4.88 -5.35
CA VAL A 74 -4.52 -3.43 -5.36
C VAL A 74 -5.90 -3.06 -4.82
N ARG A 75 -6.94 -3.75 -5.27
CA ARG A 75 -8.31 -3.52 -4.79
C ARG A 75 -8.41 -3.69 -3.27
N ASP A 76 -7.73 -4.69 -2.72
CA ASP A 76 -7.70 -4.95 -1.27
C ASP A 76 -6.96 -3.84 -0.50
N ILE A 77 -5.85 -3.34 -1.05
CA ILE A 77 -5.14 -2.17 -0.48
C ILE A 77 -6.05 -0.95 -0.45
N ILE A 78 -6.75 -0.66 -1.54
CA ILE A 78 -7.65 0.50 -1.63
C ILE A 78 -8.84 0.34 -0.67
N ALA A 79 -9.42 -0.87 -0.60
CA ALA A 79 -10.46 -1.17 0.38
C ALA A 79 -9.98 -0.99 1.82
N CYS A 80 -8.73 -1.37 2.11
CA CYS A 80 -8.10 -1.18 3.42
C CYS A 80 -7.90 0.31 3.73
N ILE A 81 -7.38 1.10 2.78
CA ILE A 81 -7.26 2.56 2.90
C ILE A 81 -8.61 3.18 3.23
N ASN A 82 -9.67 2.81 2.51
CA ASN A 82 -11.02 3.28 2.77
C ASN A 82 -11.50 2.95 4.20
N LYS A 83 -11.23 1.74 4.69
CA LYS A 83 -11.56 1.35 6.07
C LYS A 83 -10.81 2.19 7.09
N ILE A 84 -9.50 2.40 6.90
CA ILE A 84 -8.67 3.24 7.79
C ILE A 84 -9.18 4.68 7.80
N CYS A 85 -9.41 5.26 6.62
CA CYS A 85 -9.90 6.63 6.47
C CYS A 85 -11.27 6.83 7.13
N ASN A 86 -12.21 5.89 6.94
CA ASN A 86 -13.53 6.00 7.54
C ASN A 86 -13.52 5.83 9.06
N HIS A 87 -12.61 5.01 9.59
CA HIS A 87 -12.54 4.73 11.03
C HIS A 87 -11.77 5.79 11.81
N TYR A 88 -10.58 6.17 11.34
CA TYR A 88 -9.67 7.07 12.08
C TYR A 88 -9.75 8.52 11.63
N GLN A 89 -10.36 8.83 10.48
CA GLN A 89 -10.62 10.17 9.96
C GLN A 89 -9.43 11.14 10.07
N SER A 90 -9.36 11.97 11.12
CA SER A 90 -8.29 12.94 11.34
C SER A 90 -6.97 12.34 11.82
N SER A 91 -6.95 11.09 12.27
CA SER A 91 -5.77 10.39 12.81
C SER A 91 -5.26 9.26 11.92
N VAL A 92 -5.58 9.30 10.64
CA VAL A 92 -5.19 8.27 9.65
C VAL A 92 -3.67 8.12 9.55
N VAL A 93 -2.93 9.23 9.57
CA VAL A 93 -1.46 9.21 9.53
C VAL A 93 -0.87 8.61 10.80
N ASP A 94 -1.37 9.03 11.96
CA ASP A 94 -0.90 8.53 13.24
C ASP A 94 -1.11 7.02 13.34
N TYR A 95 -2.29 6.54 12.91
CA TYR A 95 -2.57 5.12 12.80
C TYR A 95 -1.58 4.42 11.85
N ALA A 96 -1.36 4.97 10.66
CA ALA A 96 -0.47 4.36 9.67
C ALA A 96 0.99 4.28 10.17
N ILE A 97 1.47 5.31 10.87
CA ILE A 97 2.79 5.32 11.52
C ILE A 97 2.84 4.32 12.67
N TRP A 98 1.84 4.33 13.55
CA TRP A 98 1.76 3.43 14.69
C TRP A 98 1.72 1.96 14.25
N TYR A 99 0.87 1.62 13.29
CA TYR A 99 0.71 0.25 12.79
C TYR A 99 2.04 -0.28 12.24
N ARG A 100 2.75 0.53 11.45
CA ARG A 100 4.06 0.18 10.89
C ARG A 100 5.13 -0.02 11.97
N LYS A 101 5.07 0.71 13.09
CA LYS A 101 6.02 0.56 14.20
C LYS A 101 5.71 -0.70 15.04
N MET A 102 4.44 -0.97 15.31
CA MET A 102 4.01 -2.08 16.15
C MET A 102 4.00 -3.44 15.43
N HIS A 103 3.88 -3.45 14.11
CA HIS A 103 3.81 -4.67 13.30
C HIS A 103 4.95 -4.72 12.25
N PRO A 104 6.21 -4.92 12.69
CA PRO A 104 7.36 -4.94 11.80
C PRO A 104 7.43 -6.22 10.94
N LYS A 105 6.82 -7.31 11.41
CA LYS A 105 6.70 -8.59 10.69
C LYS A 105 5.34 -8.68 10.01
N VAL A 106 5.31 -9.42 8.92
CA VAL A 106 4.12 -9.61 8.08
C VAL A 106 4.09 -11.07 7.70
N ASP A 107 3.22 -11.79 8.39
CA ASP A 107 3.10 -13.24 8.33
C ASP A 107 1.77 -13.66 7.71
N THR A 108 0.77 -12.77 7.69
CA THR A 108 -0.53 -12.99 7.03
C THR A 108 -0.78 -12.01 5.89
N TYR A 109 -1.70 -12.38 4.99
CA TYR A 109 -2.13 -11.53 3.88
C TYR A 109 -2.75 -10.22 4.37
N GLU A 110 -3.58 -10.26 5.41
CA GLU A 110 -4.26 -9.09 5.95
C GLU A 110 -3.24 -8.10 6.55
N GLN A 111 -2.23 -8.61 7.25
CA GLN A 111 -1.12 -7.79 7.75
C GLN A 111 -0.33 -7.17 6.61
N TYR A 112 -0.13 -7.90 5.52
CA TYR A 112 0.56 -7.41 4.33
C TYR A 112 -0.20 -6.27 3.69
N ILE A 113 -1.49 -6.48 3.38
CA ILE A 113 -2.36 -5.47 2.79
C ILE A 113 -2.45 -4.24 3.68
N THR A 114 -2.64 -4.42 4.98
CA THR A 114 -2.73 -3.29 5.93
C THR A 114 -1.41 -2.51 5.97
N ARG A 115 -0.26 -3.19 5.93
CA ARG A 115 1.04 -2.53 5.91
C ARG A 115 1.27 -1.77 4.60
N GLU A 116 0.92 -2.33 3.45
CA GLU A 116 1.05 -1.62 2.17
C GLU A 116 0.10 -0.41 2.10
N ALA A 117 -1.13 -0.54 2.59
CA ALA A 117 -2.06 0.58 2.76
C ALA A 117 -1.49 1.69 3.65
N CYS A 118 -0.91 1.33 4.81
CA CYS A 118 -0.25 2.29 5.68
C CYS A 118 1.00 2.91 5.02
N CYS A 119 1.72 2.17 4.19
CA CYS A 119 2.84 2.73 3.42
C CYS A 119 2.34 3.72 2.36
N ALA A 120 1.21 3.44 1.71
CA ALA A 120 0.59 4.39 0.78
C ALA A 120 0.21 5.68 1.50
N LEU A 121 -0.47 5.58 2.64
CA LEU A 121 -0.90 6.74 3.43
C LEU A 121 0.25 7.61 3.95
N VAL A 122 1.44 7.03 4.22
CA VAL A 122 2.59 7.77 4.76
C VAL A 122 3.53 8.31 3.67
N HIS A 123 3.66 7.63 2.52
CA HIS A 123 4.60 8.04 1.46
C HIS A 123 4.00 8.91 0.37
N VAL A 124 2.68 8.90 0.24
CA VAL A 124 1.99 9.95 -0.48
C VAL A 124 2.20 11.25 0.31
N ASP A 125 2.35 12.41 -0.36
CA ASP A 125 2.42 13.76 0.24
C ASP A 125 1.13 14.12 1.01
N TYR A 126 0.73 13.25 1.94
CA TYR A 126 -0.56 13.21 2.60
C TYR A 126 -0.77 14.42 3.50
N ILE A 127 0.30 14.95 4.08
CA ILE A 127 0.24 16.07 5.02
C ILE A 127 0.16 17.41 4.29
N ALA A 128 0.71 17.48 3.07
CA ALA A 128 0.98 18.77 2.44
C ALA A 128 1.44 18.63 0.98
N PRO A 129 0.54 18.30 0.04
CA PRO A 129 0.88 18.33 -1.37
C PRO A 129 1.28 19.76 -1.74
N HIS A 130 2.48 19.91 -2.33
CA HIS A 130 3.06 21.19 -2.78
C HIS A 130 3.49 22.20 -1.69
N ILE A 131 3.61 21.82 -0.42
CA ILE A 131 4.24 22.70 0.59
C ILE A 131 5.74 22.44 0.63
N SER A 132 6.53 23.46 0.28
CA SER A 132 7.96 23.49 0.59
C SER A 132 8.13 23.84 2.07
N TRP A 133 8.58 22.89 2.88
CA TRP A 133 8.90 23.16 4.28
C TRP A 133 10.26 23.86 4.36
N GLU A 134 10.29 25.10 4.85
CA GLU A 134 11.55 25.73 5.21
C GLU A 134 12.13 25.05 6.46
N VAL A 135 13.43 24.72 6.42
CA VAL A 135 14.12 24.13 7.57
C VAL A 135 14.10 25.12 8.72
N VAL A 136 13.46 24.74 9.84
CA VAL A 136 13.48 25.53 11.07
C VAL A 136 14.92 25.59 11.57
N GLN A 137 15.59 26.72 11.34
CA GLN A 137 16.93 26.94 11.87
C GLN A 137 16.86 27.19 13.38
N TRP A 138 17.17 26.17 14.15
CA TRP A 138 17.31 26.29 15.60
C TRP A 138 18.67 26.93 15.93
N ARG A 139 18.68 28.17 16.42
CA ARG A 139 19.85 28.78 17.07
C ARG A 139 19.65 28.80 18.58
N ARG A 140 20.64 28.33 19.34
CA ARG A 140 20.73 28.64 20.78
C ARG A 140 21.07 30.13 20.89
N THR A 141 20.16 30.91 21.49
CA THR A 141 20.52 32.22 22.02
C THR A 141 21.55 32.04 23.15
N PRO A 142 22.56 32.93 23.23
CA PRO A 142 23.64 32.85 24.20
C PRO A 142 23.16 32.97 25.65
#